data_AF-A0A241UZH6-F1
#
_entry.id   AF-A0A241UZH6-F1
#
_cell.length_a   1.000
_cell.length_b   1.000
_cell.length_c   1.000
_cell.angle_alpha   90.00
_cell.angle_beta   90.00
_cell.angle_gamma   90.00
#
_symmetry.space_group_name_H-M   'P 1'
#
loop_
_entity.id
_entity.type
_entity.pdbx_description
1 polymer ?
#
loop_
_entity_poly.entity_id
_entity_poly.type
_entity_poly.pdbx_seq_one_letter_code
_entity_poly.pdbx_strand_id
1 'polypeptide(L)'
;MRLNHIALAVVVSGAAVATTANAARDTIQIAGSSTVLPYASIVAEEFGNTFPQFKAPVVGSGGTSGGLKQFCNGVGDNTIDIANASRKIKDTELAACKKAGVNQILEIKVGYDGIVFASNANKAAYKLRPQHVYAALAAQLPSNGKMVANPYTRWNQIDKSLPNEAITLVIPASNHGTREVFQEKMVDAGCETYAAIKAMDKDAQKKACSTFRKDGKVIEIAGDYTETLARLKTSPNAVGVFGLGFYDQNRDKLRVATVNNVAPSEKTILNGSYPVSRPLFFYVKGEHLKSIKGLKEYTEYFISKKVSGKGSKLERAGLIPMSDKERAAVLANFKAGKAVK
;
A
#
# COMPACT_ATOMS: atom_id res chain seq x y z
N MET A 1 92.42 18.69 16.40
CA MET A 1 91.59 18.68 15.16
C MET A 1 90.20 18.23 15.55
N ARG A 2 89.18 19.05 15.27
CA ARG A 2 87.80 18.91 15.75
C ARG A 2 87.11 17.71 15.11
N LEU A 3 86.38 16.90 15.88
CA LEU A 3 85.22 16.15 15.38
C LEU A 3 84.08 16.23 16.40
N ASN A 4 83.03 16.95 16.02
CA ASN A 4 81.75 17.02 16.70
C ASN A 4 81.02 15.67 16.56
N HIS A 5 80.56 15.09 17.67
CA HIS A 5 79.54 14.05 17.65
C HIS A 5 78.17 14.71 17.81
N ILE A 6 77.43 14.80 16.70
CA ILE A 6 76.00 15.14 16.70
C ILE A 6 75.24 13.84 16.97
N ALA A 7 74.61 13.74 18.14
CA ALA A 7 73.64 12.70 18.44
C ALA A 7 72.31 13.05 17.74
N LEU A 8 71.92 12.24 16.75
CA LEU A 8 70.65 12.37 16.06
C LEU A 8 69.59 11.59 16.86
N ALA A 9 68.78 12.29 17.66
CA ALA A 9 67.61 11.71 18.30
C ALA A 9 66.49 11.58 17.27
N VAL A 10 66.23 10.35 16.81
CA VAL A 10 65.08 10.03 15.95
C VAL A 10 63.83 9.96 16.83
N VAL A 11 63.04 11.03 16.83
CA VAL A 11 61.68 11.03 17.40
C VAL A 11 60.74 10.42 16.35
N VAL A 12 60.42 9.14 16.52
CA VAL A 12 59.35 8.49 15.76
C VAL A 12 58.02 9.01 16.28
N SER A 13 57.48 10.03 15.62
CA SER A 13 56.12 10.51 15.87
C SER A 13 55.15 9.51 15.23
N GLY A 14 54.61 8.60 16.04
CA GLY A 14 53.54 7.71 15.61
C GLY A 14 52.27 8.51 15.31
N ALA A 15 52.01 8.77 14.03
CA ALA A 15 50.72 9.28 13.59
C ALA A 15 49.66 8.20 13.81
N ALA A 16 48.91 8.30 14.90
CA ALA A 16 47.70 7.53 15.11
C ALA A 16 46.69 7.95 14.03
N VAL A 17 46.58 7.13 12.97
CA VAL A 17 45.50 7.25 12.00
C VAL A 17 44.22 6.88 12.73
N ALA A 18 43.51 7.89 13.25
CA ALA A 18 42.16 7.73 13.74
C ALA A 18 41.28 7.35 12.53
N THR A 19 41.04 6.07 12.35
CA THR A 19 40.00 5.59 11.44
C THR A 19 38.66 6.07 12.00
N THR A 20 38.11 7.13 11.41
CA THR A 20 36.71 7.51 11.66
C THR A 20 35.86 6.35 11.16
N ALA A 21 35.46 5.45 12.08
CA ALA A 21 34.44 4.48 11.79
C ALA A 21 33.20 5.26 11.34
N ASN A 22 32.83 5.15 10.07
CA ASN A 22 31.57 5.68 9.57
C ASN A 22 30.47 5.07 10.43
N ALA A 23 29.92 5.86 11.34
CA ALA A 23 28.78 5.42 12.14
C ALA A 23 27.62 5.21 11.18
N ALA A 24 27.13 3.97 11.07
CA ALA A 24 25.90 3.68 10.37
C ALA A 24 24.80 4.61 10.90
N ARG A 25 23.92 5.06 10.02
CA ARG A 25 22.81 5.96 10.40
C ARG A 25 21.98 5.35 11.54
N ASP A 26 21.49 6.21 12.42
CA ASP A 26 20.82 5.82 13.67
C ASP A 26 19.28 5.80 13.58
N THR A 27 18.74 5.94 12.38
CA THR A 27 17.30 5.87 12.08
C THR A 27 17.05 4.79 11.06
N ILE A 28 15.95 4.04 11.19
CA ILE A 28 15.46 3.12 10.13
C ILE A 28 14.85 3.96 9.01
N GLN A 29 15.13 3.63 7.75
CA GLN A 29 14.63 4.32 6.56
C GLN A 29 13.71 3.38 5.78
N ILE A 30 12.47 3.82 5.58
CA ILE A 30 11.40 3.04 4.97
C ILE A 30 10.85 3.84 3.79
N ALA A 31 10.61 3.19 2.64
CA ALA A 31 9.88 3.82 1.55
C ALA A 31 8.99 2.83 0.79
N GLY A 32 7.98 3.32 0.06
CA GLY A 32 7.26 2.52 -0.93
C GLY A 32 5.76 2.76 -0.96
N SER A 33 4.98 1.67 -0.87
CA SER A 33 3.53 1.67 -1.06
C SER A 33 2.81 2.74 -0.26
N SER A 34 2.02 3.55 -0.95
CA SER A 34 1.16 4.57 -0.32
C SER A 34 -0.01 3.94 0.46
N THR A 35 -0.40 2.70 0.15
CA THR A 35 -1.36 1.95 0.96
C THR A 35 -0.79 1.46 2.28
N VAL A 36 0.49 1.09 2.33
CA VAL A 36 1.14 0.63 3.57
C VAL A 36 1.67 1.80 4.42
N LEU A 37 1.94 2.94 3.78
CA LEU A 37 2.41 4.18 4.42
C LEU A 37 1.68 4.53 5.73
N PRO A 38 0.35 4.68 5.77
CA PRO A 38 -0.33 5.06 7.02
C PRO A 38 -0.10 4.07 8.16
N TYR A 39 -0.07 2.76 7.86
CA TYR A 39 0.22 1.74 8.86
C TYR A 39 1.66 1.82 9.34
N ALA A 40 2.62 1.97 8.43
CA ALA A 40 4.03 2.09 8.77
C ALA A 40 4.33 3.37 9.58
N SER A 41 3.66 4.49 9.28
CA SER A 41 3.77 5.72 10.07
C SER A 41 3.24 5.54 11.50
N ILE A 42 2.09 4.88 11.66
CA ILE A 42 1.54 4.55 12.99
C ILE A 42 2.53 3.69 13.78
N VAL A 43 3.09 2.64 13.17
CA VAL A 43 4.04 1.76 13.85
C VAL A 43 5.35 2.47 14.15
N ALA A 44 5.84 3.34 13.26
CA ALA A 44 7.07 4.10 13.48
C ALA A 44 6.98 5.03 14.70
N GLU A 45 5.85 5.74 14.84
CA GLU A 45 5.55 6.57 16.01
C GLU A 45 5.47 5.73 17.29
N GLU A 46 4.68 4.65 17.27
CA GLU A 46 4.54 3.76 18.43
C GLU A 46 5.84 3.07 18.82
N PHE A 47 6.68 2.73 17.84
CA PHE A 47 7.98 2.11 18.05
C PHE A 47 8.92 3.08 18.78
N GLY A 48 9.01 4.34 18.34
CA GLY A 48 9.82 5.36 19.02
C GLY A 48 9.36 5.60 20.47
N ASN A 49 8.06 5.50 20.74
CA ASN A 49 7.51 5.61 22.09
C ASN A 49 7.76 4.36 22.94
N THR A 50 7.75 3.16 22.33
CA THR A 50 7.89 1.88 23.05
C THR A 50 9.35 1.50 23.29
N PHE A 51 10.25 1.90 22.41
CA PHE A 51 11.68 1.59 22.46
C PHE A 51 12.51 2.89 22.42
N PRO A 52 12.56 3.66 23.52
CA PRO A 52 13.19 4.99 23.54
C PRO A 52 14.70 4.96 23.25
N GLN A 53 15.34 3.78 23.29
CA GLN A 53 16.73 3.59 22.88
C GLN A 53 16.93 3.62 21.34
N PHE A 54 15.86 3.57 20.56
CA PHE A 54 15.88 3.66 19.10
C PHE A 54 15.15 4.90 18.63
N LYS A 55 15.67 5.57 17.59
CA LYS A 55 14.95 6.67 16.96
C LYS A 55 13.75 6.14 16.17
N ALA A 56 12.68 6.92 16.11
CA ALA A 56 11.53 6.61 15.28
C ALA A 56 11.96 6.44 13.80
N PRO A 57 11.50 5.39 13.10
CA PRO A 57 11.74 5.21 11.68
C PRO A 57 11.24 6.40 10.85
N VAL A 58 11.99 6.73 9.80
CA VAL A 58 11.56 7.68 8.77
C VAL A 58 10.82 6.91 7.69
N VAL A 59 9.56 7.28 7.44
CA VAL A 59 8.67 6.58 6.51
C VAL A 59 8.31 7.47 5.33
N GLY A 60 8.79 7.11 4.14
CA GLY A 60 8.52 7.78 2.87
C GLY A 60 7.47 7.05 2.02
N SER A 61 6.79 7.82 1.18
CA SER A 61 5.96 7.30 0.09
C SER A 61 6.78 7.13 -1.19
N GLY A 62 6.21 6.46 -2.20
CA GLY A 62 6.85 6.28 -3.51
C GLY A 62 6.21 5.22 -4.40
N GLY A 63 5.14 4.57 -3.93
CA GLY A 63 4.54 3.40 -4.58
C GLY A 63 5.41 2.15 -4.43
N THR A 64 4.81 0.96 -4.56
CA THR A 64 5.55 -0.31 -4.36
C THR A 64 6.75 -0.46 -5.29
N SER A 65 6.57 -0.20 -6.58
CA SER A 65 7.67 -0.32 -7.55
C SER A 65 8.79 0.71 -7.31
N GLY A 66 8.43 1.94 -6.90
CA GLY A 66 9.41 3.00 -6.60
C GLY A 66 10.21 2.69 -5.33
N GLY A 67 9.53 2.25 -4.27
CA GLY A 67 10.18 1.81 -3.02
C GLY A 67 11.08 0.60 -3.24
N LEU A 68 10.62 -0.42 -3.98
CA LEU A 68 11.45 -1.59 -4.30
C LEU A 68 12.67 -1.22 -5.16
N LYS A 69 12.53 -0.26 -6.10
CA LYS A 69 13.67 0.27 -6.85
C LYS A 69 14.70 0.93 -5.92
N GLN A 70 14.26 1.75 -4.97
CA GLN A 70 15.15 2.37 -3.98
C GLN A 70 15.81 1.32 -3.07
N PHE A 71 15.05 0.32 -2.64
CA PHE A 71 15.52 -0.78 -1.82
C PHE A 71 16.61 -1.61 -2.52
N CYS A 72 16.43 -1.87 -3.82
CA CYS A 72 17.36 -2.59 -4.67
C CYS A 72 18.57 -1.76 -5.14
N ASN A 73 18.85 -0.58 -4.58
CA ASN A 73 20.02 0.24 -4.97
C ASN A 73 21.32 -0.15 -4.22
N GLY A 74 21.33 -1.28 -3.52
CA GLY A 74 22.50 -1.82 -2.82
C GLY A 74 22.33 -1.90 -1.31
N VAL A 75 23.42 -2.20 -0.61
CA VAL A 75 23.45 -2.47 0.84
C VAL A 75 24.11 -1.35 1.66
N GLY A 76 24.55 -0.27 1.02
CA GLY A 76 25.18 0.87 1.70
C GLY A 76 24.21 1.63 2.62
N ASP A 77 24.76 2.35 3.59
CA ASP A 77 24.01 3.10 4.61
C ASP A 77 23.11 4.22 4.03
N ASN A 78 23.39 4.65 2.80
CA ASN A 78 22.60 5.61 2.03
C ASN A 78 21.35 5.01 1.35
N THR A 79 21.12 3.71 1.49
CA THR A 79 19.94 3.01 0.94
C THR A 79 18.90 2.77 2.02
N ILE A 80 17.63 2.58 1.64
CA ILE A 80 16.55 2.26 2.60
C ILE A 80 16.68 0.82 3.14
N ASP A 81 16.15 0.58 4.35
CA ASP A 81 16.16 -0.73 5.02
C ASP A 81 14.93 -1.57 4.68
N ILE A 82 13.80 -0.87 4.48
CA ILE A 82 12.49 -1.48 4.32
C ILE A 82 11.78 -0.91 3.09
N ALA A 83 11.29 -1.81 2.23
CA ALA A 83 10.37 -1.46 1.15
C ALA A 83 8.94 -1.83 1.50
N ASN A 84 8.08 -0.83 1.71
CA ASN A 84 6.64 -1.01 1.86
C ASN A 84 6.02 -1.46 0.53
N ALA A 85 5.17 -2.49 0.55
CA ALA A 85 4.65 -3.10 -0.66
C ALA A 85 3.19 -3.57 -0.53
N SER A 86 2.39 -3.32 -1.56
CA SER A 86 0.99 -3.72 -1.61
C SER A 86 0.71 -4.88 -2.58
N ARG A 87 1.80 -5.47 -3.08
CA ARG A 87 1.85 -6.68 -3.89
C ARG A 87 3.16 -7.38 -3.57
N LYS A 88 3.26 -8.65 -3.99
CA LYS A 88 4.54 -9.34 -3.93
C LYS A 88 5.59 -8.64 -4.80
N ILE A 89 6.84 -8.71 -4.37
CA ILE A 89 8.01 -8.39 -5.19
C ILE A 89 8.01 -9.30 -6.43
N LYS A 90 8.34 -8.73 -7.59
CA LYS A 90 8.40 -9.46 -8.87
C LYS A 90 9.78 -10.08 -9.06
N ASP A 91 9.84 -11.15 -9.86
CA ASP A 91 11.12 -11.80 -10.22
C ASP A 91 12.12 -10.83 -10.87
N THR A 92 11.63 -9.88 -11.67
CA THR A 92 12.47 -8.84 -12.28
C THR A 92 13.03 -7.85 -11.26
N GLU A 93 12.28 -7.58 -10.17
CA GLU A 93 12.74 -6.73 -9.07
C GLU A 93 13.72 -7.50 -8.17
N LEU A 94 13.47 -8.79 -7.92
CA LEU A 94 14.41 -9.68 -7.22
C LEU A 94 15.75 -9.77 -7.97
N ALA A 95 15.71 -9.95 -9.29
CA ALA A 95 16.91 -9.98 -10.13
C ALA A 95 17.68 -8.65 -10.07
N ALA A 96 16.98 -7.51 -10.07
CA ALA A 96 17.60 -6.19 -9.92
C ALA A 96 18.27 -6.02 -8.56
N CYS A 97 17.60 -6.42 -7.48
CA CYS A 97 18.16 -6.44 -6.13
C CYS A 97 19.43 -7.30 -6.04
N LYS A 98 19.38 -8.53 -6.56
CA LYS A 98 20.54 -9.45 -6.59
C LYS A 98 21.72 -8.83 -7.34
N LYS A 99 21.47 -8.20 -8.49
CA LYS A 99 22.51 -7.51 -9.27
C LYS A 99 23.16 -6.36 -8.49
N ALA A 100 22.40 -5.70 -7.61
CA ALA A 100 22.90 -4.65 -6.73
C ALA A 100 23.49 -5.16 -5.40
N GLY A 101 23.59 -6.48 -5.21
CA GLY A 101 24.16 -7.08 -3.99
C GLY A 101 23.18 -7.23 -2.83
N VAL A 102 21.89 -6.94 -3.04
CA VAL A 102 20.82 -7.20 -2.06
C VAL A 102 20.35 -8.65 -2.25
N ASN A 103 20.90 -9.56 -1.44
CA ASN A 103 20.73 -11.00 -1.58
C ASN A 103 19.81 -11.60 -0.51
N GLN A 104 19.67 -10.95 0.65
CA GLN A 104 18.82 -11.41 1.75
C GLN A 104 17.56 -10.55 1.87
N ILE A 105 16.56 -10.83 1.03
CA ILE A 105 15.29 -10.08 1.06
C ILE A 105 14.30 -10.85 1.93
N LEU A 106 13.94 -10.30 3.09
CA LEU A 106 12.99 -10.95 4.00
C LEU A 106 11.58 -10.39 3.75
N GLU A 107 10.65 -11.24 3.32
CA GLU A 107 9.26 -10.86 3.09
C GLU A 107 8.45 -10.91 4.38
N ILE A 108 7.87 -9.76 4.75
CA ILE A 108 7.03 -9.62 5.92
C ILE A 108 5.63 -9.25 5.47
N LYS A 109 4.74 -10.25 5.41
CA LYS A 109 3.31 -9.97 5.24
C LYS A 109 2.77 -9.36 6.53
N VAL A 110 2.03 -8.27 6.42
CA VAL A 110 1.52 -7.54 7.60
C VAL A 110 0.01 -7.66 7.79
N GLY A 111 -0.71 -8.04 6.74
CA GLY A 111 -2.16 -8.10 6.74
C GLY A 111 -2.71 -8.03 5.34
N TYR A 112 -3.96 -7.58 5.26
CA TYR A 112 -4.67 -7.40 4.00
C TYR A 112 -5.31 -6.03 3.97
N ASP A 113 -5.49 -5.52 2.76
CA ASP A 113 -6.43 -4.43 2.50
C ASP A 113 -7.68 -5.01 1.85
N GLY A 114 -8.82 -4.41 2.12
CA GLY A 114 -10.13 -4.82 1.63
C GLY A 114 -11.02 -3.62 1.41
N ILE A 115 -11.31 -3.33 0.15
CA ILE A 115 -12.18 -2.22 -0.21
C ILE A 115 -13.58 -2.72 -0.51
N VAL A 116 -14.56 -2.03 0.03
CA VAL A 116 -15.97 -2.30 -0.20
C VAL A 116 -16.65 -1.10 -0.84
N PHE A 117 -17.71 -1.39 -1.59
CA PHE A 117 -18.64 -0.40 -2.08
C PHE A 117 -19.89 -0.51 -1.22
N ALA A 118 -20.36 0.59 -0.67
CA ALA A 118 -21.57 0.58 0.15
C ALA A 118 -22.48 1.76 -0.22
N SER A 119 -23.78 1.51 -0.19
CA SER A 119 -24.84 2.52 -0.25
C SER A 119 -25.51 2.65 1.12
N ASN A 120 -26.51 3.52 1.24
CA ASN A 120 -27.32 3.62 2.45
C ASN A 120 -28.02 2.27 2.75
N ALA A 121 -28.10 1.88 4.04
CA ALA A 121 -28.71 0.61 4.49
C ALA A 121 -30.13 0.37 3.94
N ASN A 122 -30.90 1.45 3.71
CA ASN A 122 -32.27 1.41 3.21
C ASN A 122 -32.38 1.26 1.69
N LYS A 123 -31.25 1.16 0.97
CA LYS A 123 -31.21 1.02 -0.49
C LYS A 123 -30.98 -0.43 -0.92
N ALA A 124 -31.26 -0.69 -2.19
CA ALA A 124 -30.96 -1.96 -2.82
C ALA A 124 -29.44 -2.23 -2.78
N ALA A 125 -29.07 -3.49 -2.56
CA ALA A 125 -27.68 -3.92 -2.68
C ALA A 125 -27.26 -3.93 -4.16
N TYR A 126 -26.07 -3.43 -4.44
CA TYR A 126 -25.50 -3.42 -5.77
C TYR A 126 -24.75 -4.73 -6.06
N LYS A 127 -24.82 -5.21 -7.31
CA LYS A 127 -24.03 -6.35 -7.81
C LYS A 127 -22.99 -5.84 -8.80
N LEU A 128 -21.91 -5.27 -8.29
CA LEU A 128 -20.91 -4.58 -9.08
C LEU A 128 -19.92 -5.56 -9.73
N ARG A 129 -19.37 -5.11 -10.86
CA ARG A 129 -18.17 -5.65 -11.51
C ARG A 129 -17.25 -4.48 -11.83
N PRO A 130 -15.93 -4.71 -12.03
CA PRO A 130 -15.00 -3.65 -12.42
C PRO A 130 -15.51 -2.81 -13.61
N GLN A 131 -16.05 -3.46 -14.66
CA GLN A 131 -16.60 -2.77 -15.83
C GLN A 131 -17.72 -1.76 -15.46
N HIS A 132 -18.55 -2.08 -14.47
CA HIS A 132 -19.67 -1.20 -14.07
C HIS A 132 -19.14 0.04 -13.37
N VAL A 133 -18.14 -0.13 -12.52
CA VAL A 133 -17.50 0.97 -11.79
C VAL A 133 -16.74 1.87 -12.77
N TYR A 134 -15.95 1.30 -13.67
CA TYR A 134 -15.28 2.09 -14.72
C TYR A 134 -16.28 2.86 -15.59
N ALA A 135 -17.34 2.20 -16.08
CA ALA A 135 -18.38 2.84 -16.89
C ALA A 135 -19.09 3.99 -16.16
N ALA A 136 -19.25 3.91 -14.85
CA ALA A 136 -19.84 5.00 -14.05
C ALA A 136 -18.88 6.19 -13.89
N LEU A 137 -17.56 5.94 -13.84
CA LEU A 137 -16.52 6.93 -13.54
C LEU A 137 -15.94 7.64 -14.76
N ALA A 138 -15.75 6.93 -15.86
CA ALA A 138 -14.97 7.39 -17.00
C ALA A 138 -15.53 8.70 -17.59
N ALA A 139 -14.66 9.64 -17.97
CA ALA A 139 -15.09 10.86 -18.65
C ALA A 139 -15.65 10.56 -20.05
N GLN A 140 -15.06 9.58 -20.73
CA GLN A 140 -15.43 9.14 -22.06
C GLN A 140 -15.49 7.62 -22.13
N LEU A 141 -16.33 7.10 -23.01
CA LEU A 141 -16.45 5.67 -23.28
C LEU A 141 -16.38 5.41 -24.80
N PRO A 142 -15.87 4.24 -25.23
CA PRO A 142 -15.93 3.85 -26.64
C PRO A 142 -17.37 3.66 -27.11
N SER A 143 -17.71 4.28 -28.24
CA SER A 143 -18.99 4.12 -28.95
C SER A 143 -18.75 4.33 -30.44
N ASN A 144 -19.21 3.37 -31.26
CA ASN A 144 -19.12 3.44 -32.74
C ASN A 144 -17.72 3.84 -33.26
N GLY A 145 -16.67 3.22 -32.70
CA GLY A 145 -15.27 3.45 -33.10
C GLY A 145 -14.66 4.77 -32.63
N LYS A 146 -15.37 5.57 -31.80
CA LYS A 146 -14.88 6.83 -31.24
C LYS A 146 -15.03 6.87 -29.72
N MET A 147 -14.24 7.70 -29.06
CA MET A 147 -14.47 8.04 -27.66
C MET A 147 -15.53 9.14 -27.59
N VAL A 148 -16.61 8.89 -26.85
CA VAL A 148 -17.70 9.87 -26.65
C VAL A 148 -17.82 10.22 -25.18
N ALA A 149 -18.31 11.41 -24.88
CA ALA A 149 -18.64 11.79 -23.50
C ALA A 149 -19.54 10.73 -22.87
N ASN A 150 -19.28 10.39 -21.60
CA ASN A 150 -20.00 9.32 -20.92
C ASN A 150 -21.51 9.62 -20.85
N PRO A 151 -22.37 8.84 -21.55
CA PRO A 151 -23.79 9.14 -21.65
C PRO A 151 -24.58 8.68 -20.42
N TYR A 152 -23.98 7.85 -19.56
CA TYR A 152 -24.69 7.21 -18.47
C TYR A 152 -24.98 8.20 -17.35
N THR A 153 -26.25 8.26 -16.97
CA THR A 153 -26.76 9.07 -15.85
C THR A 153 -27.33 8.20 -14.73
N ARG A 154 -27.66 6.93 -15.04
CA ARG A 154 -28.26 5.95 -14.11
C ARG A 154 -27.56 4.60 -14.22
N TRP A 155 -27.53 3.85 -13.12
CA TRP A 155 -26.82 2.58 -13.05
C TRP A 155 -27.38 1.50 -13.98
N ASN A 156 -28.71 1.40 -14.11
CA ASN A 156 -29.36 0.46 -15.02
C ASN A 156 -29.10 0.72 -16.52
N GLN A 157 -28.59 1.92 -16.89
CA GLN A 157 -28.16 2.21 -18.25
C GLN A 157 -26.80 1.57 -18.57
N ILE A 158 -25.97 1.35 -17.55
CA ILE A 158 -24.70 0.63 -17.67
C ILE A 158 -24.98 -0.87 -17.80
N ASP A 159 -25.85 -1.41 -16.94
CA ASP A 159 -26.21 -2.82 -16.93
C ASP A 159 -27.60 -2.99 -16.30
N LYS A 160 -28.51 -3.69 -16.99
CA LYS A 160 -29.91 -3.88 -16.56
C LYS A 160 -30.06 -4.57 -15.20
N SER A 161 -29.03 -5.29 -14.72
CA SER A 161 -29.03 -5.93 -13.41
C SER A 161 -28.80 -4.96 -12.24
N LEU A 162 -28.40 -3.71 -12.53
CA LEU A 162 -28.18 -2.68 -11.52
C LEU A 162 -29.45 -1.85 -11.27
N PRO A 163 -29.56 -1.19 -10.09
CA PRO A 163 -30.73 -0.39 -9.74
C PRO A 163 -31.01 0.78 -10.71
N ASN A 164 -32.28 1.17 -10.85
CA ASN A 164 -32.67 2.39 -11.56
C ASN A 164 -32.44 3.65 -10.69
N GLU A 165 -31.20 3.85 -10.25
CA GLU A 165 -30.77 4.97 -9.42
C GLU A 165 -29.81 5.88 -10.19
N ALA A 166 -29.85 7.17 -9.90
CA ALA A 166 -28.90 8.13 -10.46
C ALA A 166 -27.47 7.77 -10.02
N ILE A 167 -26.51 7.84 -10.95
CA ILE A 167 -25.11 7.58 -10.64
C ILE A 167 -24.59 8.72 -9.76
N THR A 168 -24.16 8.38 -8.56
CA THR A 168 -23.33 9.22 -7.68
C THR A 168 -22.33 8.32 -6.99
N LEU A 169 -21.06 8.43 -7.36
CA LEU A 169 -19.96 7.68 -6.78
C LEU A 169 -19.11 8.59 -5.92
N VAL A 170 -18.90 8.21 -4.67
CA VAL A 170 -18.02 8.89 -3.72
C VAL A 170 -16.79 8.01 -3.53
N ILE A 171 -15.65 8.46 -4.05
CA ILE A 171 -14.44 7.65 -4.21
C ILE A 171 -13.26 8.27 -3.46
N PRO A 172 -12.24 7.47 -3.09
CA PRO A 172 -11.00 8.01 -2.55
C PRO A 172 -10.31 8.93 -3.56
N ALA A 173 -9.89 10.11 -3.13
CA ALA A 173 -9.03 11.01 -3.89
C ALA A 173 -7.62 10.42 -4.05
N SER A 174 -6.79 11.04 -4.90
CA SER A 174 -5.45 10.56 -5.25
C SER A 174 -4.50 10.36 -4.06
N ASN A 175 -4.70 11.10 -2.97
CA ASN A 175 -3.89 11.06 -1.74
C ASN A 175 -4.48 10.16 -0.63
N HIS A 176 -5.60 9.46 -0.87
CA HIS A 176 -6.23 8.58 0.11
C HIS A 176 -5.67 7.15 0.03
N GLY A 177 -5.39 6.49 1.16
CA GLY A 177 -4.65 5.21 1.22
C GLY A 177 -5.28 4.04 0.44
N THR A 178 -6.60 4.04 0.27
CA THR A 178 -7.34 3.05 -0.53
C THR A 178 -7.40 3.36 -2.03
N ARG A 179 -6.96 4.53 -2.46
CA ARG A 179 -7.01 4.92 -3.87
C ARG A 179 -6.34 3.90 -4.77
N GLU A 180 -5.16 3.43 -4.37
CA GLU A 180 -4.34 2.55 -5.19
C GLU A 180 -5.08 1.24 -5.50
N VAL A 181 -5.70 0.60 -4.49
CA VAL A 181 -6.42 -0.66 -4.67
C VAL A 181 -7.70 -0.44 -5.47
N PHE A 182 -8.42 0.66 -5.20
CA PHE A 182 -9.61 1.02 -5.95
C PHE A 182 -9.28 1.24 -7.44
N GLN A 183 -8.22 1.98 -7.73
CA GLN A 183 -7.73 2.21 -9.08
C GLN A 183 -7.38 0.88 -9.75
N GLU A 184 -6.51 0.07 -9.14
CA GLU A 184 -6.03 -1.19 -9.75
C GLU A 184 -7.16 -2.21 -9.95
N LYS A 185 -7.94 -2.49 -8.88
CA LYS A 185 -8.88 -3.63 -8.86
C LYS A 185 -10.24 -3.32 -9.49
N MET A 186 -10.62 -2.05 -9.60
CA MET A 186 -11.95 -1.66 -10.09
C MET A 186 -11.87 -0.78 -11.33
N VAL A 187 -11.00 0.23 -11.32
CA VAL A 187 -10.93 1.19 -12.42
C VAL A 187 -10.13 0.62 -13.59
N ASP A 188 -8.87 0.22 -13.36
CA ASP A 188 -7.98 -0.31 -14.39
C ASP A 188 -8.52 -1.66 -14.91
N ALA A 189 -8.88 -2.57 -14.01
CA ALA A 189 -9.52 -3.84 -14.37
C ALA A 189 -10.83 -3.65 -15.16
N GLY A 190 -11.61 -2.61 -14.85
CA GLY A 190 -12.83 -2.26 -15.58
C GLY A 190 -12.55 -1.60 -16.93
N CYS A 191 -11.58 -0.71 -16.99
CA CYS A 191 -11.11 -0.07 -18.21
C CYS A 191 -10.60 -1.10 -19.22
N GLU A 192 -9.86 -2.10 -18.72
CA GLU A 192 -9.35 -3.22 -19.49
C GLU A 192 -10.46 -4.13 -20.05
N THR A 193 -11.73 -4.03 -19.63
CA THR A 193 -12.78 -4.80 -20.32
C THR A 193 -13.13 -4.23 -21.69
N TYR A 194 -12.71 -3.00 -22.01
CA TYR A 194 -13.01 -2.34 -23.27
C TYR A 194 -11.90 -2.60 -24.30
N ALA A 195 -12.18 -3.46 -25.29
CA ALA A 195 -11.23 -3.80 -26.35
C ALA A 195 -10.67 -2.58 -27.09
N ALA A 196 -11.52 -1.58 -27.36
CA ALA A 196 -11.11 -0.33 -28.00
C ALA A 196 -10.08 0.46 -27.17
N ILE A 197 -10.18 0.44 -25.84
CA ILE A 197 -9.21 1.10 -24.96
C ILE A 197 -7.93 0.29 -24.85
N LYS A 198 -8.04 -1.04 -24.76
CA LYS A 198 -6.89 -1.96 -24.75
C LYS A 198 -6.03 -1.87 -26.02
N ALA A 199 -6.63 -1.54 -27.16
CA ALA A 199 -5.94 -1.41 -28.43
C ALA A 199 -5.23 -0.05 -28.62
N MET A 200 -5.40 0.89 -27.69
CA MET A 200 -4.71 2.18 -27.73
C MET A 200 -3.23 2.03 -27.37
N ASP A 201 -2.42 3.03 -27.71
CA ASP A 201 -1.08 3.14 -27.15
C ASP A 201 -1.14 3.32 -25.61
N LYS A 202 -0.03 3.01 -24.92
CA LYS A 202 -0.01 2.96 -23.45
C LYS A 202 -0.36 4.30 -22.79
N ASP A 203 0.01 5.42 -23.40
CA ASP A 203 -0.23 6.74 -22.82
C ASP A 203 -1.70 7.13 -22.99
N ALA A 204 -2.28 6.88 -24.17
CA ALA A 204 -3.71 7.05 -24.42
C ALA A 204 -4.56 6.11 -23.55
N GLN A 205 -4.17 4.83 -23.43
CA GLN A 205 -4.83 3.87 -22.55
C GLN A 205 -4.80 4.36 -21.10
N LYS A 206 -3.62 4.74 -20.59
CA LYS A 206 -3.46 5.26 -19.23
C LYS A 206 -4.34 6.49 -19.00
N LYS A 207 -4.37 7.42 -19.96
CA LYS A 207 -5.22 8.61 -19.89
C LYS A 207 -6.70 8.23 -19.85
N ALA A 208 -7.15 7.30 -20.71
CA ALA A 208 -8.53 6.82 -20.73
C ALA A 208 -8.94 6.11 -19.43
N CYS A 209 -8.04 5.34 -18.81
CA CYS A 209 -8.32 4.63 -17.55
C CYS A 209 -8.26 5.53 -16.31
N SER A 210 -7.60 6.70 -16.38
CA SER A 210 -7.41 7.60 -15.24
C SER A 210 -8.16 8.93 -15.32
N THR A 211 -8.85 9.21 -16.43
CA THR A 211 -9.64 10.45 -16.59
C THR A 211 -11.09 10.23 -16.19
N PHE A 212 -11.48 10.81 -15.06
CA PHE A 212 -12.86 10.72 -14.54
C PHE A 212 -13.73 11.88 -15.02
N ARG A 213 -15.03 11.61 -15.12
CA ARG A 213 -16.06 12.61 -15.46
C ARG A 213 -16.10 13.74 -14.41
N LYS A 214 -16.38 14.97 -14.86
CA LYS A 214 -16.44 16.18 -14.03
C LYS A 214 -17.85 16.79 -13.94
N ASP A 215 -18.87 16.01 -14.24
CA ASP A 215 -20.27 16.44 -14.30
C ASP A 215 -21.03 16.24 -12.96
N GLY A 216 -20.30 16.19 -11.85
CA GLY A 216 -20.86 16.08 -10.49
C GLY A 216 -21.33 14.68 -10.08
N LYS A 217 -21.22 13.67 -10.95
CA LYS A 217 -21.58 12.28 -10.60
C LYS A 217 -20.47 11.52 -9.87
N VAL A 218 -19.25 12.02 -9.91
CA VAL A 218 -18.09 11.46 -9.21
C VAL A 218 -17.57 12.52 -8.25
N ILE A 219 -17.39 12.13 -7.01
CA ILE A 219 -16.95 13.00 -5.92
C ILE A 219 -15.74 12.33 -5.28
N GLU A 220 -14.62 13.03 -5.31
CA GLU A 220 -13.38 12.55 -4.70
C GLU A 220 -13.26 13.08 -3.28
N ILE A 221 -13.02 12.19 -2.33
CA ILE A 221 -12.84 12.50 -0.90
C ILE A 221 -11.39 12.24 -0.52
N ALA A 222 -10.72 13.29 -0.05
CA ALA A 222 -9.36 13.21 0.46
C ALA A 222 -9.32 12.92 1.98
N GLY A 223 -10.36 13.32 2.71
CA GLY A 223 -10.49 13.10 4.15
C GLY A 223 -10.91 11.68 4.51
N ASP A 224 -11.23 11.49 5.79
CA ASP A 224 -11.57 10.18 6.36
C ASP A 224 -12.91 9.63 5.82
N TYR A 225 -13.13 8.33 6.03
CA TYR A 225 -14.38 7.66 5.66
C TYR A 225 -15.65 8.28 6.26
N THR A 226 -15.54 9.02 7.36
CA THR A 226 -16.66 9.74 7.97
C THR A 226 -17.22 10.83 7.04
N GLU A 227 -16.38 11.46 6.21
CA GLU A 227 -16.80 12.41 5.18
C GLU A 227 -17.57 11.71 4.05
N THR A 228 -17.08 10.55 3.61
CA THR A 228 -17.80 9.69 2.64
C THR A 228 -19.15 9.26 3.20
N LEU A 229 -19.21 8.84 4.47
CA LEU A 229 -20.45 8.47 5.15
C LEU A 229 -21.42 9.66 5.25
N ALA A 230 -20.94 10.85 5.58
CA ALA A 230 -21.75 12.06 5.62
C ALA A 230 -22.37 12.39 4.25
N ARG A 231 -21.59 12.23 3.17
CA ARG A 231 -22.10 12.41 1.80
C ARG A 231 -23.23 11.43 1.49
N LEU A 232 -23.11 10.16 1.87
CA LEU A 232 -24.17 9.14 1.69
C LEU A 232 -25.45 9.44 2.46
N LYS A 233 -25.38 10.17 3.58
CA LYS A 233 -26.58 10.65 4.29
C LYS A 233 -27.32 11.73 3.49
N THR A 234 -26.58 12.68 2.90
CA THR A 234 -27.14 13.79 2.12
C THR A 234 -27.48 13.43 0.66
N SER A 235 -26.95 12.31 0.16
CA SER A 235 -27.18 11.80 -1.19
C SER A 235 -27.56 10.32 -1.09
N PRO A 236 -28.83 9.97 -0.82
CA PRO A 236 -29.23 8.61 -0.46
C PRO A 236 -28.96 7.54 -1.54
N ASN A 237 -28.84 7.95 -2.81
CA ASN A 237 -28.53 7.06 -3.93
C ASN A 237 -27.02 6.94 -4.21
N ALA A 238 -26.18 7.60 -3.42
CA ALA A 238 -24.73 7.55 -3.59
C ALA A 238 -24.18 6.19 -3.18
N VAL A 239 -23.18 5.74 -3.93
CA VAL A 239 -22.34 4.58 -3.57
C VAL A 239 -20.98 5.12 -3.14
N GLY A 240 -20.60 4.83 -1.90
CA GLY A 240 -19.32 5.20 -1.31
C GLY A 240 -18.33 4.04 -1.31
N VAL A 241 -17.05 4.38 -1.36
CA VAL A 241 -15.94 3.43 -1.26
C VAL A 241 -15.34 3.49 0.15
N PHE A 242 -15.26 2.34 0.81
CA PHE A 242 -14.81 2.23 2.21
C PHE A 242 -13.80 1.10 2.37
N GLY A 243 -13.01 1.13 3.44
CA GLY A 243 -12.33 -0.07 3.94
C GLY A 243 -13.32 -1.00 4.64
N LEU A 244 -13.10 -2.32 4.58
CA LEU A 244 -13.99 -3.31 5.19
C LEU A 244 -14.21 -3.05 6.69
N GLY A 245 -13.15 -2.73 7.43
CA GLY A 245 -13.26 -2.47 8.88
C GLY A 245 -14.19 -1.30 9.22
N PHE A 246 -14.15 -0.22 8.43
CA PHE A 246 -15.08 0.91 8.60
C PHE A 246 -16.52 0.51 8.30
N TYR A 247 -16.73 -0.27 7.24
CA TYR A 247 -18.05 -0.81 6.93
C TYR A 247 -18.58 -1.70 8.06
N ASP A 248 -17.76 -2.58 8.61
CA ASP A 248 -18.15 -3.51 9.67
C ASP A 248 -18.64 -2.78 10.93
N GLN A 249 -18.03 -1.64 11.25
CA GLN A 249 -18.44 -0.76 12.35
C GLN A 249 -19.70 0.07 12.07
N ASN A 250 -20.18 0.09 10.82
CA ASN A 250 -21.30 0.93 10.36
C ASN A 250 -22.36 0.14 9.58
N ARG A 251 -22.49 -1.17 9.83
CA ARG A 251 -23.45 -2.06 9.15
C ARG A 251 -24.91 -1.67 9.35
N ASP A 252 -25.21 -0.94 10.42
CA ASP A 252 -26.52 -0.35 10.70
C ASP A 252 -26.90 0.76 9.69
N LYS A 253 -25.90 1.46 9.15
CA LYS A 253 -26.08 2.61 8.24
C LYS A 253 -25.78 2.27 6.79
N LEU A 254 -25.04 1.20 6.53
CA LEU A 254 -24.49 0.88 5.22
C LEU A 254 -24.98 -0.47 4.69
N ARG A 255 -25.36 -0.49 3.40
CA ARG A 255 -25.61 -1.71 2.62
C ARG A 255 -24.42 -1.95 1.71
N VAL A 256 -23.70 -3.05 1.89
CA VAL A 256 -22.55 -3.38 1.04
C VAL A 256 -22.97 -4.02 -0.28
N ALA A 257 -22.24 -3.69 -1.34
CA ALA A 257 -22.34 -4.32 -2.64
C ALA A 257 -21.52 -5.60 -2.69
N THR A 258 -21.93 -6.55 -3.54
CA THR A 258 -21.04 -7.64 -3.96
C THR A 258 -20.18 -7.17 -5.13
N VAL A 259 -18.95 -7.67 -5.23
CA VAL A 259 -18.11 -7.48 -6.42
C VAL A 259 -17.85 -8.83 -7.07
N ASN A 260 -18.14 -8.96 -8.36
CA ASN A 260 -18.13 -10.23 -9.09
C ASN A 260 -18.95 -11.32 -8.37
N ASN A 261 -20.11 -10.94 -7.84
CA ASN A 261 -21.01 -11.78 -7.03
C ASN A 261 -20.42 -12.30 -5.71
N VAL A 262 -19.26 -11.80 -5.27
CA VAL A 262 -18.68 -12.14 -3.97
C VAL A 262 -18.96 -11.01 -2.99
N ALA A 263 -19.58 -11.35 -1.86
CA ALA A 263 -19.78 -10.41 -0.76
C ALA A 263 -18.48 -10.23 0.03
N PRO A 264 -18.10 -9.00 0.42
CA PRO A 264 -16.91 -8.78 1.22
C PRO A 264 -17.10 -9.25 2.67
N SER A 265 -16.07 -9.90 3.19
CA SER A 265 -15.93 -10.32 4.58
C SER A 265 -14.47 -10.61 4.86
N GLU A 266 -14.10 -10.68 6.13
CA GLU A 266 -12.77 -11.16 6.54
C GLU A 266 -12.48 -12.53 5.91
N LYS A 267 -13.44 -13.47 5.95
CA LYS A 267 -13.32 -14.81 5.36
C LYS A 267 -12.99 -14.78 3.86
N THR A 268 -13.75 -14.01 3.08
CA THR A 268 -13.59 -13.95 1.62
C THR A 268 -12.33 -13.20 1.19
N ILE A 269 -11.81 -12.31 2.04
CA ILE A 269 -10.54 -11.62 1.80
C ILE A 269 -9.37 -12.54 2.14
N LEU A 270 -9.39 -13.17 3.32
CA LEU A 270 -8.31 -14.07 3.75
C LEU A 270 -8.13 -15.26 2.80
N ASN A 271 -9.22 -15.81 2.26
CA ASN A 271 -9.16 -16.90 1.29
C ASN A 271 -8.96 -16.44 -0.17
N GLY A 272 -8.87 -15.14 -0.43
CA GLY A 272 -8.61 -14.56 -1.75
C GLY A 272 -9.78 -14.56 -2.72
N SER A 273 -10.98 -14.97 -2.31
CA SER A 273 -12.16 -14.99 -3.19
C SER A 273 -12.76 -13.61 -3.46
N TYR A 274 -12.61 -12.64 -2.54
CA TYR A 274 -13.10 -11.29 -2.74
C TYR A 274 -12.12 -10.45 -3.58
N PRO A 275 -12.52 -9.93 -4.75
CA PRO A 275 -11.59 -9.43 -5.76
C PRO A 275 -10.98 -8.06 -5.46
N VAL A 276 -11.59 -7.28 -4.57
CA VAL A 276 -11.13 -5.93 -4.21
C VAL A 276 -10.35 -5.97 -2.91
N SER A 277 -9.43 -6.93 -2.83
CA SER A 277 -8.53 -7.10 -1.70
C SER A 277 -7.13 -7.46 -2.17
N ARG A 278 -6.15 -7.23 -1.31
CA ARG A 278 -4.76 -7.65 -1.57
C ARG A 278 -4.00 -7.85 -0.27
N PRO A 279 -3.04 -8.79 -0.25
CA PRO A 279 -2.09 -8.87 0.85
C PRO A 279 -1.17 -7.64 0.85
N LEU A 280 -0.82 -7.18 2.04
CA LEU A 280 0.13 -6.10 2.27
C LEU A 280 1.42 -6.66 2.87
N PHE A 281 2.54 -6.09 2.45
CA PHE A 281 3.88 -6.53 2.83
C PHE A 281 4.76 -5.34 3.17
N PHE A 282 5.85 -5.62 3.86
CA PHE A 282 7.08 -4.90 3.65
C PHE A 282 8.24 -5.89 3.49
N TYR A 283 9.30 -5.45 2.83
CA TYR A 283 10.51 -6.24 2.60
C TYR A 283 11.64 -5.66 3.41
N VAL A 284 12.32 -6.48 4.20
CA VAL A 284 13.48 -6.08 5.01
C VAL A 284 14.76 -6.51 4.32
N LYS A 285 15.73 -5.61 4.27
CA LYS A 285 17.09 -5.91 3.80
C LYS A 285 17.84 -6.65 4.90
N GLY A 286 18.06 -7.94 4.72
CA GLY A 286 18.70 -8.82 5.69
C GLY A 286 20.14 -8.39 6.01
N GLU A 287 20.84 -7.82 5.03
CA GLU A 287 22.18 -7.24 5.20
C GLU A 287 22.21 -6.10 6.22
N HIS A 288 21.07 -5.41 6.42
CA HIS A 288 20.95 -4.29 7.37
C HIS A 288 20.60 -4.73 8.79
N LEU A 289 20.20 -5.98 9.02
CA LEU A 289 19.78 -6.44 10.36
C LEU A 289 20.87 -6.36 11.44
N LYS A 290 22.15 -6.39 11.04
CA LYS A 290 23.28 -6.30 11.98
C LYS A 290 23.79 -4.86 12.15
N SER A 291 23.69 -4.03 11.12
CA SER A 291 24.27 -2.68 11.11
C SER A 291 23.27 -1.60 11.54
N ILE A 292 21.97 -1.80 11.29
CA ILE A 292 20.93 -0.80 11.58
C ILE A 292 20.23 -1.17 12.89
N LYS A 293 20.49 -0.34 13.91
CA LYS A 293 19.92 -0.52 15.26
C LYS A 293 18.39 -0.48 15.22
N GLY A 294 17.76 -1.40 15.94
CA GLY A 294 16.32 -1.45 16.06
C GLY A 294 15.59 -2.09 14.88
N LEU A 295 16.26 -2.43 13.77
CA LEU A 295 15.57 -2.96 12.57
C LEU A 295 14.87 -4.30 12.84
N LYS A 296 15.52 -5.17 13.62
CA LYS A 296 14.93 -6.44 14.03
C LYS A 296 13.74 -6.20 14.96
N GLU A 297 13.91 -5.34 15.95
CA GLU A 297 12.90 -4.99 16.94
C GLU A 297 11.67 -4.34 16.29
N TYR A 298 11.88 -3.42 15.35
CA TYR A 298 10.81 -2.79 14.57
C TYR A 298 10.03 -3.84 13.78
N THR A 299 10.74 -4.75 13.11
CA THR A 299 10.11 -5.81 12.33
C THR A 299 9.26 -6.74 13.21
N GLU A 300 9.80 -7.19 14.35
CA GLU A 300 9.06 -8.02 15.31
C GLU A 300 7.90 -7.26 15.97
N TYR A 301 8.08 -5.97 16.27
CA TYR A 301 7.05 -5.12 16.86
C TYR A 301 5.87 -4.94 15.91
N PHE A 302 6.13 -4.64 14.63
CA PHE A 302 5.09 -4.47 13.60
C PHE A 302 4.21 -5.73 13.51
N ILE A 303 4.81 -6.91 13.45
CA ILE A 303 4.09 -8.19 13.32
C ILE A 303 3.57 -8.74 14.66
N SER A 304 3.73 -8.00 15.75
CA SER A 304 3.19 -8.43 17.05
C SER A 304 1.67 -8.44 17.04
N LYS A 305 1.05 -9.34 17.83
CA LYS A 305 -0.41 -9.38 17.99
C LYS A 305 -0.98 -8.05 18.49
N LYS A 306 -0.22 -7.31 19.32
CA LYS A 306 -0.62 -6.00 19.84
C LYS A 306 -0.75 -4.95 18.72
N VAL A 307 0.13 -4.99 17.72
CA VAL A 307 0.24 -3.96 16.69
C VAL A 307 -0.56 -4.30 15.43
N SER A 308 -0.49 -5.53 14.93
CA SER A 308 -1.13 -5.96 13.67
C SER A 308 -2.19 -7.05 13.82
N GLY A 309 -2.49 -7.48 15.05
CA GLY A 309 -3.53 -8.46 15.32
C GLY A 309 -4.94 -7.86 15.46
N LYS A 310 -5.92 -8.73 15.72
CA LYS A 310 -7.29 -8.34 16.04
C LYS A 310 -7.34 -7.46 17.29
N GLY A 311 -8.12 -6.38 17.25
CA GLY A 311 -8.23 -5.35 18.27
C GLY A 311 -7.11 -4.30 18.24
N SER A 312 -6.19 -4.36 17.28
CA SER A 312 -5.05 -3.44 17.24
C SER A 312 -5.41 -2.05 16.71
N LYS A 313 -4.47 -1.10 16.86
CA LYS A 313 -4.59 0.22 16.24
C LYS A 313 -4.57 0.14 14.71
N LEU A 314 -3.79 -0.77 14.14
CA LEU A 314 -3.78 -0.98 12.69
C LEU A 314 -5.11 -1.50 12.17
N GLU A 315 -5.78 -2.41 12.90
CA GLU A 315 -7.13 -2.87 12.52
C GLU A 315 -8.13 -1.71 12.53
N ARG A 316 -8.09 -0.86 13.57
CA ARG A 316 -8.92 0.36 13.63
C ARG A 316 -8.60 1.34 12.50
N ALA A 317 -7.36 1.37 12.04
CA ALA A 317 -6.93 2.18 10.89
C ALA A 317 -7.31 1.56 9.54
N GLY A 318 -7.91 0.37 9.51
CA GLY A 318 -8.43 -0.28 8.30
C GLY A 318 -7.65 -1.52 7.83
N LEU A 319 -6.55 -1.89 8.49
CA LEU A 319 -5.83 -3.11 8.18
C LEU A 319 -6.71 -4.33 8.52
N ILE A 320 -6.81 -5.30 7.62
CA ILE A 320 -7.44 -6.59 7.95
C ILE A 320 -6.33 -7.51 8.50
N PRO A 321 -6.40 -7.90 9.79
CA PRO A 321 -5.35 -8.69 10.42
C PRO A 321 -5.17 -10.06 9.78
N MET A 322 -3.93 -10.55 9.78
CA MET A 322 -3.67 -11.97 9.53
C MET A 322 -4.23 -12.82 10.66
N SER A 323 -4.56 -14.09 10.35
CA SER A 323 -4.84 -15.08 11.39
C SER A 323 -3.63 -15.26 12.33
N ASP A 324 -3.86 -15.69 13.57
CA ASP A 324 -2.79 -15.94 14.55
C ASP A 324 -1.77 -16.97 14.01
N LYS A 325 -2.24 -18.00 13.28
CA LYS A 325 -1.39 -19.00 12.62
C LYS A 325 -0.51 -18.39 11.53
N GLU A 326 -1.08 -17.56 10.66
CA GLU A 326 -0.34 -16.93 9.58
C GLU A 326 0.72 -15.95 10.10
N ARG A 327 0.35 -15.12 11.08
CA ARG A 327 1.28 -14.19 11.73
C ARG A 327 2.44 -14.91 12.42
N ALA A 328 2.16 -16.02 13.09
CA ALA A 328 3.19 -16.87 13.69
C ALA A 328 4.15 -17.44 12.64
N ALA A 329 3.63 -17.87 11.47
CA ALA A 329 4.46 -18.36 10.38
C ALA A 329 5.35 -17.26 9.77
N VAL A 330 4.83 -16.03 9.60
CA VAL A 330 5.62 -14.87 9.15
C VAL A 330 6.74 -14.56 10.15
N LEU A 331 6.43 -14.51 11.45
CA LEU A 331 7.43 -14.28 12.50
C LEU A 331 8.51 -15.37 12.54
N ALA A 332 8.12 -16.64 12.39
CA ALA A 332 9.06 -17.76 12.35
C ALA A 332 9.98 -17.68 11.13
N ASN A 333 9.44 -17.36 9.95
CA ASN A 333 10.25 -17.17 8.73
C ASN A 333 11.24 -16.02 8.87
N PHE A 334 10.81 -14.89 9.45
CA PHE A 334 11.69 -13.76 9.73
C PHE A 334 12.82 -14.15 10.70
N LYS A 335 12.50 -14.80 11.82
CA LYS A 335 13.49 -15.25 12.81
C LYS A 335 14.48 -16.28 12.25
N ALA A 336 14.04 -17.09 11.29
CA ALA A 336 14.90 -18.04 10.58
C ALA A 336 15.73 -17.40 9.45
N GLY A 337 15.59 -16.09 9.19
CA GLY A 337 16.29 -15.41 8.09
C GLY A 337 15.88 -15.92 6.71
N LYS A 338 14.65 -16.42 6.56
CA LYS A 338 14.18 -17.03 5.32
C LYS A 338 13.95 -15.95 4.25
N ALA A 339 14.89 -15.82 3.33
CA ALA A 339 14.79 -14.92 2.20
C ALA A 339 13.76 -15.39 1.15
N VAL A 340 13.21 -14.44 0.42
CA VAL A 340 12.46 -14.69 -0.82
C VAL A 340 13.38 -15.40 -1.81
N LYS A 341 12.86 -16.44 -2.45
CA LYS A 341 13.55 -17.18 -3.52
C LYS A 341 13.19 -16.61 -4.86
#